data_AF-A0A929ZF75-F1
#
_entry.id   AF-A0A929ZF75-F1
#
_cell.length_a   1.000
_cell.length_b   1.000
_cell.length_c   1.000
_cell.angle_alpha   90.00
_cell.angle_beta   90.00
_cell.angle_gamma   90.00
#
_symmetry.space_group_name_H-M   'P 1'
#
loop_
_entity.id
_entity.type
_entity.pdbx_description
1 polymer ?
#
loop_
_entity_poly.entity_id
_entity_poly.type
_entity_poly.pdbx_seq_one_letter_code
_entity_poly.pdbx_strand_id
1 'polypeptide(L)'
;DPTLTATILSSREYTDFVRSARSSDGPVQLPVSWKLASPITVTVVPPASVIGDATNACVFASGTPIPVSIVSSQLGRTYVLPTTPLSAVDTAVEGRSCPSS
;
A
#
# COMPACT_ATOMS: atom_id res chain seq x y z
N ASP A 1 9.71 -2.21 13.12
CA ASP A 1 8.48 -1.62 13.68
C ASP A 1 8.50 -1.81 15.19
N PRO A 2 8.70 -0.75 15.98
CA PRO A 2 8.78 -0.85 17.44
C PRO A 2 7.45 -1.26 18.09
N THR A 3 6.32 -0.98 17.45
CA THR A 3 4.98 -1.34 17.95
C THR A 3 4.77 -2.84 17.84
N LEU A 4 5.11 -3.44 16.70
CA LEU A 4 5.06 -4.89 16.50
C LEU A 4 5.88 -5.65 17.54
N THR A 5 7.11 -5.20 17.81
CA THR A 5 7.98 -5.81 18.82
C THR A 5 7.35 -5.76 20.21
N ALA A 6 6.76 -4.63 20.60
CA ALA A 6 6.08 -4.50 21.90
C ALA A 6 4.85 -5.42 21.99
N THR A 7 4.07 -5.56 20.91
CA THR A 7 2.95 -6.50 20.83
C THR A 7 3.40 -7.96 20.98
N ILE A 8 4.48 -8.36 20.31
CA ILE A 8 5.02 -9.72 20.43
C ILE A 8 5.50 -10.01 21.86
N LEU A 9 6.27 -9.09 22.47
CA LEU A 9 6.82 -9.27 23.82
C LEU A 9 5.74 -9.32 24.93
N SER A 10 4.59 -8.70 24.70
CA SER A 10 3.45 -8.71 25.62
C SER A 10 2.47 -9.86 25.39
N SER A 11 2.69 -10.67 24.34
CA SER A 11 1.82 -11.79 24.00
C SER A 11 1.95 -12.96 24.98
N ARG A 12 0.87 -13.72 25.14
CA ARG A 12 0.84 -14.94 25.96
C ARG A 12 1.72 -16.03 25.34
N GLU A 13 1.70 -16.10 24.02
CA GLU A 13 2.47 -17.02 23.19
C GLU A 13 3.97 -16.86 23.43
N TYR A 14 4.47 -15.62 23.48
CA TYR A 14 5.86 -15.33 23.84
C TYR A 14 6.19 -15.76 25.27
N THR A 15 5.29 -15.48 26.22
CA THR A 15 5.48 -15.86 27.63
C THR A 15 5.55 -17.38 27.82
N ASP A 16 4.69 -18.12 27.13
CA ASP A 16 4.64 -19.58 27.17
C ASP A 16 5.86 -20.21 26.46
N PHE A 17 6.30 -19.63 25.33
CA PHE A 17 7.50 -20.03 24.62
C PHE A 17 8.78 -19.81 25.45
N VAL A 18 8.94 -18.63 26.07
CA VAL A 18 10.10 -18.35 26.93
C VAL A 18 10.13 -19.33 28.11
N ARG A 19 8.97 -19.69 28.69
CA ARG A 19 8.89 -20.65 29.80
C ARG A 19 9.34 -22.06 29.40
N SER A 20 9.00 -22.54 28.20
CA SER A 20 9.42 -23.85 27.70
C SER A 20 10.89 -23.87 27.23
N ALA A 21 11.41 -22.73 26.76
CA ALA A 21 12.79 -22.59 26.29
C ALA A 21 13.84 -22.49 27.41
N ARG A 22 13.45 -22.30 28.68
CA ARG A 22 14.39 -22.14 29.83
C ARG A 22 15.34 -23.32 30.09
N SER A 23 15.19 -24.44 29.39
CA SER A 23 16.12 -25.57 29.47
C SER A 23 17.33 -25.45 28.53
N SER A 24 17.43 -24.42 27.68
CA SER A 24 18.59 -24.18 26.81
C SER A 24 19.48 -23.05 27.32
N ASP A 25 20.77 -23.33 27.51
CA ASP A 25 21.79 -22.34 27.86
C ASP A 25 22.06 -21.42 26.64
N GLY A 26 21.26 -20.35 26.49
CA GLY A 26 21.43 -19.38 25.40
C GLY A 26 20.22 -18.46 25.15
N PRO A 27 20.37 -17.45 24.26
CA PRO A 27 19.27 -16.56 23.89
C PRO A 27 18.10 -17.32 23.27
N VAL A 28 16.89 -17.04 23.75
CA VAL A 28 15.64 -17.64 23.25
C VAL A 28 15.32 -17.08 21.86
N GLN A 29 15.38 -17.93 20.82
CA GLN A 29 14.98 -17.57 19.46
C GLN A 29 13.54 -17.99 19.19
N LEU A 30 12.64 -17.02 18.99
CA LEU A 30 11.25 -17.28 18.59
C LEU A 30 11.15 -17.35 17.05
N PRO A 31 10.87 -18.52 16.46
CA PRO A 31 10.61 -18.60 15.02
C PRO A 31 9.26 -17.93 14.72
N VAL A 32 9.29 -16.91 13.85
CA VAL A 32 8.10 -16.23 13.37
C VAL A 32 7.88 -16.54 11.90
N SER A 33 6.64 -16.88 11.53
CA SER A 33 6.24 -17.04 10.13
C SER A 33 5.61 -15.74 9.65
N TRP A 34 6.18 -15.16 8.59
CA TRP A 34 5.61 -13.99 7.94
C TRP A 34 4.49 -14.42 7.00
N LYS A 35 3.35 -13.75 7.10
CA LYS A 35 2.28 -13.83 6.11
C LYS A 35 2.28 -12.55 5.31
N LEU A 36 2.09 -12.66 4.00
CA LEU A 36 1.83 -11.48 3.18
C LEU A 36 0.60 -10.74 3.70
N ALA A 37 0.69 -9.41 3.72
CA ALA A 37 -0.49 -8.58 3.93
C ALA A 37 -1.55 -8.91 2.86
N SER A 38 -2.81 -8.68 3.19
CA SER A 38 -3.90 -8.80 2.22
C SER A 38 -3.59 -7.93 1.00
N PRO A 39 -3.66 -8.46 -0.23
CA PRO A 39 -3.44 -7.66 -1.42
C PRO A 39 -4.41 -6.49 -1.48
N ILE A 40 -3.91 -5.32 -1.89
CA ILE A 40 -4.76 -4.19 -2.26
C ILE A 40 -5.08 -4.27 -3.75
N THR A 41 -6.34 -4.06 -4.10
CA THR A 41 -6.76 -3.99 -5.50
C THR A 41 -6.45 -2.60 -6.04
N VAL A 42 -5.55 -2.54 -7.02
CA VAL A 42 -5.18 -1.31 -7.73
C VAL A 42 -5.73 -1.33 -9.15
N THR A 43 -6.03 -0.15 -9.68
CA THR A 43 -6.38 0.03 -11.09
C THR A 43 -5.12 0.37 -11.87
N VAL A 44 -4.91 -0.29 -13.02
CA VAL A 44 -3.81 0.02 -13.93
C VAL A 44 -4.27 1.05 -14.94
N VAL A 45 -3.54 2.15 -15.06
CA VAL A 45 -3.81 3.22 -16.02
C VAL A 45 -2.54 3.57 -16.82
N PRO A 46 -2.68 4.08 -18.06
CA PRO A 46 -1.55 4.65 -18.79
C PRO A 46 -0.91 5.82 -18.01
N PRO A 47 0.42 5.98 -18.01
CA PRO A 47 1.06 7.12 -17.34
C PRO A 47 0.55 8.47 -17.85
N ALA A 48 0.25 8.57 -19.15
CA ALA A 48 -0.27 9.78 -19.78
C ALA A 48 -1.67 10.21 -19.28
N SER A 49 -2.44 9.32 -18.64
CA SER A 49 -3.76 9.69 -18.10
C SER A 49 -3.70 10.25 -16.67
N VAL A 50 -2.53 10.24 -16.04
CA VAL A 50 -2.33 10.68 -14.66
C VAL A 50 -1.80 12.11 -14.66
N ILE A 51 -2.44 12.98 -13.88
CA ILE A 51 -1.98 14.34 -13.62
C ILE A 51 -1.61 14.46 -12.15
N GLY A 52 -0.52 15.18 -11.87
CA GLY A 52 -0.08 15.50 -10.53
C GLY A 52 1.04 14.59 -10.00
N ASP A 53 1.17 14.52 -8.68
CA ASP A 53 2.24 13.82 -7.99
C ASP A 53 1.72 12.88 -6.90
N ALA A 54 2.62 12.29 -6.10
CA ALA A 54 2.26 11.34 -5.05
C ALA A 54 1.32 11.93 -3.97
N THR A 55 1.26 13.25 -3.83
CA THR A 55 0.46 13.94 -2.80
C THR A 55 -0.88 14.39 -3.37
N ASN A 56 -0.88 14.88 -4.61
CA ASN A 56 -2.08 15.38 -5.29
C ASN A 56 -2.10 14.85 -6.72
N ALA A 57 -2.80 13.74 -6.94
CA ALA A 57 -2.99 13.17 -8.26
C ALA A 57 -4.47 12.90 -8.57
N CYS A 58 -4.77 12.94 -9.86
CA CYS A 58 -6.06 12.59 -10.41
C CYS A 58 -5.91 11.97 -11.79
N VAL A 59 -6.93 11.22 -12.19
CA VAL A 59 -7.18 10.85 -13.58
C VAL A 59 -8.45 11.52 -14.06
N PHE A 60 -8.64 11.63 -15.37
CA PHE A 60 -9.91 12.06 -15.92
C PHE A 60 -10.66 10.87 -16.48
N ALA A 61 -11.96 10.77 -16.19
CA ALA A 61 -12.87 9.85 -16.84
C ALA A 61 -13.97 10.68 -17.51
N SER A 62 -14.01 10.67 -18.85
CA SER A 62 -14.98 11.44 -19.63
C SER A 62 -14.99 12.92 -19.24
N GLY A 63 -13.81 13.52 -19.06
CA GLY A 63 -13.68 14.94 -18.67
C GLY A 63 -13.87 15.25 -17.19
N THR A 64 -14.25 14.28 -16.35
CA THR A 64 -14.42 14.50 -14.90
C THR A 64 -13.15 14.08 -14.15
N PRO A 65 -12.55 14.95 -13.32
CA PRO A 65 -11.40 14.58 -12.51
C PRO A 65 -11.81 13.65 -11.36
N ILE A 66 -11.09 12.54 -11.23
CA ILE A 66 -11.25 11.56 -10.16
C ILE A 66 -9.94 11.52 -9.37
N PRO A 67 -9.94 11.89 -8.08
CA PRO A 67 -8.76 11.81 -7.23
C PRO A 67 -8.24 10.37 -7.13
N VAL A 68 -6.92 10.21 -7.19
CA VAL A 68 -6.26 8.91 -7.06
C VAL A 68 -5.01 8.99 -6.19
N SER A 69 -4.70 7.91 -5.49
CA SER A 69 -3.37 7.71 -4.88
C SER A 69 -2.51 6.85 -5.80
N ILE A 70 -1.28 7.29 -6.07
CA ILE A 70 -0.32 6.52 -6.88
C ILE A 70 0.38 5.52 -5.96
N VAL A 71 0.20 4.23 -6.25
CA VAL A 71 0.82 3.13 -5.48
C VAL A 71 2.18 2.77 -6.06
N SER A 72 2.30 2.76 -7.39
CA SER A 72 3.54 2.45 -8.11
C SER A 72 3.46 2.93 -9.56
N SER A 73 4.61 3.12 -10.21
CA SER A 73 4.72 3.35 -11.65
C SER A 73 5.95 2.63 -12.21
N GLN A 74 5.74 1.76 -13.20
CA GLN A 74 6.80 0.98 -13.83
C GLN A 74 6.38 0.50 -15.22
N LEU A 75 7.36 0.39 -16.14
CA LEU A 75 7.18 -0.24 -17.46
C LEU A 75 6.00 0.33 -18.26
N GLY A 76 5.79 1.65 -18.22
CA GLY A 76 4.70 2.30 -18.93
C GLY A 76 3.31 2.02 -18.34
N ARG A 77 3.24 1.66 -17.04
CA ARG A 77 1.99 1.44 -16.30
C ARG A 77 2.04 2.18 -14.97
N THR A 78 0.96 2.87 -14.65
CA THR A 78 0.76 3.46 -13.32
C THR A 78 -0.33 2.69 -12.58
N TYR A 79 -0.07 2.34 -11.33
CA TYR A 79 -0.98 1.63 -10.45
C TYR A 79 -1.59 2.64 -9.48
N VAL A 80 -2.90 2.80 -9.54
CA VAL A 80 -3.61 3.82 -8.77
C VAL A 80 -4.71 3.22 -7.91
N LEU A 81 -4.97 3.86 -6.78
CA LEU A 81 -6.14 3.66 -5.95
C LEU A 81 -7.09 4.84 -6.18
N PRO A 82 -8.12 4.69 -7.01
CA PRO A 82 -9.06 5.76 -7.25
C PRO A 82 -10.10 5.82 -6.13
N THR A 83 -10.61 7.02 -5.83
CA THR A 83 -11.71 7.20 -4.86
C THR A 83 -13.04 6.66 -5.36
N THR A 84 -13.17 6.49 -6.69
CA THR A 84 -14.33 5.87 -7.35
C THR A 84 -13.88 4.83 -8.38
N PRO A 85 -14.67 3.76 -8.63
CA PRO A 85 -14.33 2.77 -9.66
C PRO A 85 -14.18 3.40 -11.04
N LEU A 86 -13.12 3.01 -11.76
CA LEU A 86 -12.82 3.46 -13.12
C LEU A 86 -13.17 2.37 -14.13
N SER A 87 -13.92 2.71 -15.18
CA SER A 87 -14.14 1.84 -16.35
C SER A 87 -13.25 2.21 -17.53
N ALA A 88 -12.91 3.50 -17.67
CA ALA A 88 -12.01 4.05 -18.66
C ALA A 88 -11.36 5.34 -18.13
N VAL A 89 -10.25 5.74 -18.74
CA VAL A 89 -9.54 6.99 -18.44
C VAL A 89 -9.19 7.73 -19.73
N ASP A 90 -9.26 9.06 -19.67
CA ASP A 90 -8.82 9.94 -20.74
C ASP A 90 -7.29 9.93 -20.81
N THR A 91 -6.70 9.79 -22.00
CA THR A 91 -5.24 9.85 -22.20
C THR A 91 -4.77 11.20 -22.76
N ALA A 92 -5.68 12.02 -23.29
CA ALA A 92 -5.41 13.36 -23.78
C ALA A 92 -5.78 14.39 -22.71
N VAL A 93 -4.94 14.50 -21.70
CA VAL A 93 -5.17 15.36 -20.52
C VAL A 93 -4.17 16.51 -20.40
N GLU A 94 -3.38 16.76 -21.43
CA GLU A 94 -2.41 17.86 -21.46
C GLU A 94 -3.07 19.21 -21.17
N GLY A 95 -2.45 20.00 -20.29
CA GLY A 95 -2.96 21.30 -19.85
C GLY A 95 -4.09 21.24 -18.82
N ARG A 96 -4.61 20.05 -18.46
CA ARG A 96 -5.56 19.92 -17.34
C ARG A 96 -4.84 19.87 -15.99
N SER A 97 -5.55 20.23 -14.94
CA SER A 97 -5.07 20.20 -13.57
C SER A 97 -6.04 19.45 -12.66
N CYS A 98 -5.51 18.84 -11.61
CA CYS A 98 -6.34 18.28 -10.55
C CYS A 98 -6.97 19.41 -9.73
N PRO A 99 -8.22 19.26 -9.30
CA PRO A 99 -8.82 20.21 -8.36
C PRO A 99 -8.00 20.24 -7.07
N SER A 100 -7.70 21.43 -6.58
CA SER A 100 -7.14 21.63 -5.24
C SER A 100 -8.14 21.11 -4.21
N SER A 101 -7.67 20.25 -3.31
CA SER A 101 -8.46 19.72 -2.18
C SER A 101 -8.82 20.82 -1.19
#